data_AF-A0A413DGW0-F1
#
_entry.id   AF-A0A413DGW0-F1
#
_cell.length_a   1.000
_cell.length_b   1.000
_cell.length_c   1.000
_cell.angle_alpha   90.00
_cell.angle_beta   90.00
_cell.angle_gamma   90.00
#
_symmetry.space_group_name_H-M   'P 1'
#
loop_
_entity.id
_entity.type
_entity.pdbx_description
1 polymer ?
#
loop_
_entity_poly.entity_id
_entity_poly.type
_entity_poly.pdbx_seq_one_letter_code
_entity_poly.pdbx_strand_id
1 'polypeptide(L)'
;MLIPKDNSDGQKEPETKVETTTPELKTPTETVQPETTEIETREPETVEQEPTEKAEEPAAGKNIDDIGAYFSVSDVRNDVTGNWRISTIAENVDIQEYALSYYKEYFKDDKEIHAIVNFNYKTTTKISVIGNTLDVSIYDYVDGEEHDAKLLFSGTLLKEYSVNMDNGSIEEIQ
;
A
#
# COMPACT_ATOMS: atom_id res chain seq x y z
N MET A 1 -23.03 30.89 -70.35
CA MET A 1 -22.88 29.78 -71.33
C MET A 1 -22.86 28.48 -70.52
N LEU A 2 -23.43 27.42 -71.11
CA LEU A 2 -23.88 26.16 -70.50
C LEU A 2 -22.85 25.38 -69.64
N ILE A 3 -23.38 24.69 -68.62
CA ILE A 3 -22.81 23.56 -67.82
C ILE A 3 -23.04 22.21 -68.58
N PRO A 4 -22.70 20.99 -68.10
CA PRO A 4 -21.61 20.40 -67.26
C PRO A 4 -21.02 19.08 -67.89
N LYS A 5 -20.10 18.40 -67.17
CA LYS A 5 -20.11 16.93 -66.86
C LYS A 5 -18.89 16.59 -65.98
N ASP A 6 -19.07 16.22 -64.72
CA ASP A 6 -19.44 14.89 -64.20
C ASP A 6 -18.25 13.92 -64.17
N ASN A 7 -17.78 13.60 -62.96
CA ASN A 7 -17.50 12.21 -62.61
C ASN A 7 -17.56 12.01 -61.10
N SER A 8 -18.29 10.96 -60.75
CA SER A 8 -18.72 10.53 -59.43
C SER A 8 -17.87 9.37 -58.91
N ASP A 9 -17.59 9.35 -57.60
CA ASP A 9 -17.51 8.18 -56.70
C ASP A 9 -17.11 8.72 -55.31
N GLY A 10 -17.65 8.34 -54.15
CA GLY A 10 -18.56 7.26 -53.79
C GLY A 10 -18.22 6.79 -52.36
N GLN A 11 -19.06 7.18 -51.38
CA GLN A 11 -19.31 6.55 -50.06
C GLN A 11 -18.17 6.46 -49.02
N LYS A 12 -18.38 6.50 -47.69
CA LYS A 12 -19.51 6.79 -46.78
C LYS A 12 -18.90 6.81 -45.37
N GLU A 13 -19.19 7.83 -44.58
CA GLU A 13 -19.06 7.79 -43.11
C GLU A 13 -20.25 7.01 -42.51
N PRO A 14 -20.09 6.33 -41.37
CA PRO A 14 -21.22 6.01 -40.51
C PRO A 14 -21.24 6.91 -39.26
N GLU A 15 -22.23 7.80 -39.20
CA GLU A 15 -22.77 8.34 -37.96
C GLU A 15 -23.65 7.27 -37.30
N THR A 16 -23.43 6.98 -36.01
CA THR A 16 -24.34 6.13 -35.22
C THR A 16 -25.02 6.99 -34.15
N LYS A 17 -26.34 7.16 -34.29
CA LYS A 17 -27.22 7.86 -33.36
C LYS A 17 -27.93 6.85 -32.44
N VAL A 18 -28.08 7.29 -31.19
CA VAL A 18 -28.71 6.70 -30.00
C VAL A 18 -30.12 6.15 -30.22
N GLU A 19 -30.44 5.01 -29.62
CA GLU A 19 -31.81 4.66 -29.20
C GLU A 19 -31.86 4.10 -27.77
N THR A 20 -32.75 4.68 -26.98
CA THR A 20 -33.12 4.37 -25.61
C THR A 20 -34.31 3.40 -25.62
N THR A 21 -34.37 2.40 -24.75
CA THR A 21 -35.65 1.78 -24.34
C THR A 21 -35.54 1.00 -23.02
N THR A 22 -36.32 1.44 -22.04
CA THR A 22 -36.69 0.73 -20.81
C THR A 22 -37.90 -0.18 -21.09
N PRO A 23 -38.07 -1.28 -20.33
CA PRO A 23 -39.41 -1.58 -19.81
C PRO A 23 -39.43 -1.99 -18.34
N GLU A 24 -40.56 -1.66 -17.70
CA GLU A 24 -40.94 -1.87 -16.30
C GLU A 24 -41.28 -3.32 -15.91
N LEU A 25 -41.16 -3.51 -14.59
CA LEU A 25 -41.52 -4.57 -13.64
C LEU A 25 -42.88 -5.28 -13.84
N LYS A 26 -42.92 -6.62 -13.64
CA LYS A 26 -44.04 -7.35 -13.00
C LYS A 26 -43.56 -8.63 -12.28
N THR A 27 -43.90 -8.78 -11.00
CA THR A 27 -43.92 -10.01 -10.19
C THR A 27 -45.36 -10.56 -10.15
N PRO A 28 -45.61 -11.89 -10.10
CA PRO A 28 -46.13 -12.54 -8.87
C PRO A 28 -45.63 -14.02 -8.69
N THR A 29 -45.20 -14.45 -7.50
CA THR A 29 -45.96 -15.22 -6.46
C THR A 29 -45.65 -16.74 -6.45
N GLU A 30 -44.96 -17.15 -5.37
CA GLU A 30 -45.23 -18.28 -4.45
C GLU A 30 -45.49 -19.70 -4.99
N THR A 31 -44.61 -20.64 -4.61
CA THR A 31 -45.02 -21.98 -4.13
C THR A 31 -44.00 -22.49 -3.09
N VAL A 32 -44.47 -22.66 -1.85
CA VAL A 32 -43.80 -23.43 -0.78
C VAL A 32 -44.19 -24.90 -0.93
N GLN A 33 -43.24 -25.82 -0.79
CA GLN A 33 -43.48 -27.15 -0.18
C GLN A 33 -42.17 -27.78 0.33
N PRO A 34 -42.17 -28.47 1.50
CA PRO A 34 -40.96 -28.93 2.19
C PRO A 34 -40.78 -30.46 2.16
N GLU A 35 -39.56 -30.93 1.92
CA GLU A 35 -39.11 -32.34 2.05
C GLU A 35 -37.56 -32.30 2.09
N THR A 36 -36.78 -33.01 2.90
CA THR A 36 -36.98 -33.98 3.99
C THR A 36 -35.64 -34.05 4.73
N THR A 37 -35.69 -34.27 6.04
CA THR A 37 -34.55 -34.49 6.94
C THR A 37 -33.70 -35.69 6.54
N GLU A 38 -32.38 -35.51 6.39
CA GLU A 38 -31.38 -36.54 6.68
C GLU A 38 -30.27 -35.93 7.54
N ILE A 39 -30.11 -36.50 8.73
CA ILE A 39 -29.13 -36.14 9.75
C ILE A 39 -28.02 -37.17 9.61
N GLU A 40 -26.88 -36.78 9.03
CA GLU A 40 -25.68 -37.61 9.00
C GLU A 40 -24.72 -37.14 10.10
N THR A 41 -24.67 -37.95 11.17
CA THR A 41 -23.76 -37.80 12.30
C THR A 41 -22.33 -38.03 11.82
N ARG A 42 -21.51 -36.97 11.73
CA ARG A 42 -20.05 -37.08 11.61
C ARG A 42 -19.41 -36.94 13.00
N GLU A 43 -18.61 -37.93 13.38
CA GLU A 43 -17.76 -37.92 14.57
C GLU A 43 -16.77 -36.74 14.52
N PRO A 44 -16.43 -36.10 15.65
CA PRO A 44 -15.40 -35.08 15.66
C PRO A 44 -14.00 -35.75 15.66
N GLU A 45 -13.27 -35.59 14.55
CA GLU A 45 -11.83 -35.83 14.52
C GLU A 45 -11.14 -34.88 15.51
N THR A 46 -10.35 -35.46 16.42
CA THR A 46 -9.58 -34.72 17.41
C THR A 46 -8.36 -34.12 16.72
N VAL A 47 -8.40 -32.81 16.48
CA VAL A 47 -7.27 -32.05 15.94
C VAL A 47 -6.22 -31.91 17.03
N GLU A 48 -5.10 -32.62 16.86
CA GLU A 48 -3.87 -32.46 17.64
C GLU A 48 -3.29 -31.07 17.36
N GLN A 49 -3.31 -30.19 18.38
CA GLN A 49 -2.78 -28.83 18.27
C GLN A 49 -1.26 -28.88 18.35
N GLU A 50 -0.58 -28.40 17.31
CA GLU A 50 0.87 -28.15 17.32
C GLU A 50 1.27 -27.12 18.39
N PRO A 51 2.54 -27.12 18.84
CA PRO A 51 2.96 -26.34 19.99
C PRO A 51 2.92 -24.84 19.67
N THR A 52 2.29 -24.09 20.58
CA THR A 52 2.20 -22.63 20.53
C THR A 52 3.60 -22.03 20.54
N GLU A 53 3.96 -21.36 19.43
CA GLU A 53 5.14 -20.52 19.32
C GLU A 53 5.12 -19.49 20.45
N LYS A 54 6.15 -19.52 21.30
CA LYS A 54 6.29 -18.60 22.42
C LYS A 54 6.56 -17.21 21.84
N ALA A 55 5.52 -16.36 21.84
CA ALA A 55 5.65 -14.95 21.46
C ALA A 55 6.85 -14.33 22.21
N GLU A 56 7.86 -13.91 21.45
CA GLU A 56 8.94 -13.08 21.96
C GLU A 56 8.33 -11.77 22.48
N GLU A 57 8.79 -11.29 23.64
CA GLU A 57 8.38 -9.98 24.12
C GLU A 57 8.80 -8.92 23.08
N PRO A 58 7.90 -7.99 22.70
CA PRO A 58 8.21 -7.06 21.63
C PRO A 58 9.41 -6.19 22.01
N ALA A 59 10.39 -6.12 21.11
CA ALA A 59 11.53 -5.24 21.29
C ALA A 59 11.04 -3.79 21.40
N ALA A 60 11.44 -3.11 22.47
CA ALA A 60 11.23 -1.66 22.59
C ALA A 60 12.19 -0.95 21.63
N GLY A 61 11.66 0.00 20.85
CA GLY A 61 12.44 0.77 19.88
C GLY A 61 13.65 1.51 20.48
N LYS A 62 14.69 1.70 19.66
CA LYS A 62 15.95 2.38 19.96
C LYS A 62 15.85 3.89 19.72
N ASN A 63 16.82 4.66 20.22
CA ASN A 63 16.87 6.11 20.04
C ASN A 63 17.67 6.49 18.79
N ILE A 64 17.09 7.31 17.91
CA ILE A 64 17.68 7.72 16.65
C ILE A 64 19.03 8.43 16.80
N ASP A 65 19.26 9.10 17.94
CA ASP A 65 20.52 9.76 18.25
C ASP A 65 21.69 8.78 18.41
N ASP A 66 21.40 7.51 18.74
CA ASP A 66 22.42 6.46 18.92
C ASP A 66 23.10 6.06 17.60
N ILE A 67 22.49 6.37 16.46
CA ILE A 67 23.07 6.11 15.13
C ILE A 67 24.31 6.98 14.91
N GLY A 68 24.37 8.17 15.53
CA GLY A 68 25.44 9.15 15.29
C GLY A 68 25.42 9.75 13.88
N ALA A 69 24.32 9.55 13.14
CA ALA A 69 24.10 10.10 11.81
C ALA A 69 23.08 11.23 11.84
N TYR A 70 23.26 12.22 10.96
CA TYR A 70 22.32 13.32 10.80
C TYR A 70 21.38 13.04 9.62
N PHE A 71 20.07 13.10 9.85
CA PHE A 71 19.07 12.94 8.80
C PHE A 71 18.69 14.31 8.21
N SER A 72 19.09 14.55 6.97
CA SER A 72 18.68 15.74 6.23
C SER A 72 17.32 15.50 5.56
N VAL A 73 16.25 15.75 6.30
CA VAL A 73 14.87 15.59 5.80
C VAL A 73 14.51 16.73 4.85
N SER A 74 14.10 16.39 3.63
CA SER A 74 13.66 17.34 2.60
C SER A 74 12.38 16.91 1.89
N ASP A 75 11.74 17.84 1.19
CA ASP A 75 10.60 17.53 0.32
C ASP A 75 11.00 16.63 -0.86
N VAL A 76 10.08 15.79 -1.31
CA VAL A 76 10.29 14.93 -2.48
C VAL A 76 9.84 15.64 -3.76
N ARG A 77 10.70 15.61 -4.79
CA ARG A 77 10.36 16.16 -6.10
C ARG A 77 9.18 15.39 -6.72
N ASN A 78 8.31 16.13 -7.41
CA ASN A 78 7.11 15.61 -8.08
C ASN A 78 6.05 14.99 -7.14
N ASP A 79 6.16 15.18 -5.82
CA ASP A 79 5.07 14.89 -4.90
C ASP A 79 3.92 15.89 -5.12
N VAL A 80 2.75 15.38 -5.50
CA VAL A 80 1.54 16.17 -5.72
C VAL A 80 0.69 16.32 -4.44
N THR A 81 1.00 15.56 -3.39
CA THR A 81 0.28 15.56 -2.13
C THR A 81 0.82 16.59 -1.14
N GLY A 82 2.12 16.92 -1.23
CA GLY A 82 2.84 17.81 -0.31
C GLY A 82 3.27 17.14 1.00
N ASN A 83 3.00 15.84 1.15
CA ASN A 83 3.20 15.09 2.39
C ASN A 83 4.47 14.24 2.37
N TRP A 84 5.17 14.13 1.24
CA TRP A 84 6.31 13.22 1.13
C TRP A 84 7.59 13.92 1.57
N ARG A 85 8.35 13.21 2.38
CA ARG A 85 9.67 13.61 2.85
C ARG A 85 10.68 12.52 2.53
N ILE A 86 11.92 12.91 2.32
CA ILE A 86 13.02 11.98 2.07
C ILE A 86 14.26 12.35 2.86
N SER A 87 14.96 11.32 3.31
CA SER A 87 16.34 11.38 3.79
C SER A 87 17.17 10.29 3.10
N THR A 88 18.47 10.53 2.98
CA THR A 88 19.43 9.56 2.46
C THR A 88 20.53 9.32 3.46
N ILE A 89 20.90 8.06 3.67
CA ILE A 89 21.96 7.62 4.58
C ILE A 89 22.83 6.54 3.91
N ALA A 90 23.98 6.27 4.51
CA ALA A 90 24.87 5.18 4.12
C ALA A 90 25.39 4.42 5.35
N GLU A 91 24.50 4.18 6.30
CA GLU A 91 24.83 3.62 7.61
C GLU A 91 24.57 2.10 7.67
N ASN A 92 25.26 1.41 8.58
CA ASN A 92 24.99 0.01 8.89
C ASN A 92 23.92 -0.07 10.00
N VAL A 93 22.68 0.30 9.67
CA VAL A 93 21.60 0.41 10.64
C VAL A 93 20.27 -0.08 10.10
N ASP A 94 19.57 -0.80 10.98
CA ASP A 94 18.23 -1.32 10.83
C ASP A 94 17.20 -0.27 11.27
N ILE A 95 16.76 0.58 10.33
CA ILE A 95 15.94 1.77 10.62
C ILE A 95 14.61 1.45 11.29
N GLN A 96 14.04 0.27 11.08
CA GLN A 96 12.81 -0.15 11.75
C GLN A 96 12.91 -0.12 13.28
N GLU A 97 14.11 -0.39 13.83
CA GLU A 97 14.34 -0.36 15.28
C GLU A 97 14.25 1.06 15.85
N TYR A 98 14.41 2.08 15.01
CA TYR A 98 14.45 3.51 15.39
C TYR A 98 13.21 4.27 14.91
N ALA A 99 12.23 3.59 14.30
CA ALA A 99 11.11 4.25 13.63
C ALA A 99 10.32 5.21 14.55
N LEU A 100 10.08 4.83 15.81
CA LEU A 100 9.35 5.68 16.75
C LEU A 100 10.13 6.94 17.15
N SER A 101 11.43 6.81 17.40
CA SER A 101 12.27 7.97 17.75
C SER A 101 12.50 8.87 16.54
N TYR A 102 12.68 8.30 15.34
CA TYR A 102 12.70 9.04 14.09
C TYR A 102 11.41 9.83 13.86
N TYR A 103 10.24 9.18 14.03
CA TYR A 103 8.95 9.85 13.89
C TYR A 103 8.84 11.07 14.80
N LYS A 104 9.18 10.91 16.10
CA LYS A 104 9.09 12.00 17.09
C LYS A 104 9.99 13.19 16.76
N GLU A 105 11.16 12.93 16.15
CA GLU A 105 12.14 13.97 15.85
C GLU A 105 11.85 14.68 14.51
N TYR A 106 11.41 13.93 13.49
CA TYR A 106 11.44 14.40 12.10
C TYR A 106 10.06 14.62 11.46
N PHE A 107 9.00 13.98 11.96
CA PHE A 107 7.66 14.23 11.43
C PHE A 107 7.10 15.53 11.99
N LYS A 108 6.41 16.27 11.13
CA LYS A 108 5.70 17.51 11.46
C LYS A 108 4.19 17.31 11.49
N ASP A 109 3.67 16.31 10.78
CA ASP A 109 2.25 15.94 10.72
C ASP A 109 2.12 14.43 10.44
N ASP A 110 1.12 13.78 11.02
CA ASP A 110 0.87 12.34 10.86
C ASP A 110 0.54 11.91 9.42
N LYS A 111 0.16 12.86 8.57
CA LYS A 111 -0.08 12.61 7.14
C LYS A 111 1.21 12.50 6.34
N GLU A 112 2.36 12.87 6.90
CA GLU A 112 3.63 12.77 6.20
C GLU A 112 3.99 11.31 5.92
N ILE A 113 4.66 11.09 4.79
CA ILE A 113 5.24 9.80 4.42
C ILE A 113 6.73 10.03 4.26
N HIS A 114 7.53 9.37 5.09
CA HIS A 114 8.98 9.52 5.06
C HIS A 114 9.62 8.34 4.34
N ALA A 115 10.41 8.64 3.32
CA ALA A 115 11.35 7.70 2.70
C ALA A 115 12.74 7.88 3.34
N ILE A 116 13.40 6.78 3.70
CA ILE A 116 14.79 6.77 4.13
C ILE A 116 15.54 5.82 3.21
N VAL A 117 16.32 6.38 2.30
CA VAL A 117 17.15 5.60 1.37
C VAL A 117 18.47 5.27 2.06
N ASN A 118 18.76 3.99 2.24
CA ASN A 118 20.04 3.51 2.76
C ASN A 118 20.89 2.93 1.63
N PHE A 119 21.87 3.71 1.16
CA PHE A 119 22.74 3.31 0.07
C PHE A 119 23.72 2.19 0.42
N ASN A 120 23.97 1.96 1.71
CA ASN A 120 24.84 0.88 2.18
C ASN A 120 24.11 -0.48 2.13
N TYR A 121 22.85 -0.51 2.59
CA TYR A 121 22.02 -1.72 2.52
C TYR A 121 21.29 -1.91 1.20
N LYS A 122 21.30 -0.90 0.32
CA LYS A 122 20.53 -0.89 -0.94
C LYS A 122 19.04 -1.12 -0.68
N THR A 123 18.51 -0.40 0.30
CA THR A 123 17.10 -0.44 0.66
C THR A 123 16.51 0.96 0.78
N THR A 124 15.19 1.03 0.67
CA THR A 124 14.40 2.22 0.93
C THR A 124 13.33 1.89 1.96
N THR A 125 13.38 2.55 3.12
CA THR A 125 12.39 2.38 4.19
C THR A 125 11.30 3.44 4.06
N LYS A 126 10.04 3.01 4.02
CA LYS A 126 8.85 3.85 4.15
C LYS A 126 8.42 3.87 5.61
N ILE A 127 8.12 5.06 6.15
CA ILE A 127 7.48 5.22 7.46
C ILE A 127 6.23 6.07 7.27
N SER A 128 5.08 5.60 7.75
CA SER A 128 3.81 6.34 7.72
C SER A 128 2.93 5.99 8.92
N VAL A 129 2.02 6.87 9.32
CA VAL A 129 1.11 6.63 10.47
C VAL A 129 -0.16 5.92 10.01
N ILE A 130 -0.53 4.84 10.70
CA ILE A 130 -1.82 4.14 10.54
C ILE A 130 -2.47 3.98 11.92
N GLY A 131 -3.44 4.84 12.23
CA GLY A 131 -4.09 4.82 13.54
C GLY A 131 -3.12 5.21 14.66
N ASN A 132 -2.78 4.26 15.55
CA ASN A 132 -1.85 4.46 16.67
C ASN A 132 -0.54 3.69 16.49
N THR A 133 -0.23 3.31 15.24
CA THR A 133 1.02 2.62 14.89
C THR A 133 1.71 3.32 13.74
N LEU A 134 3.02 3.11 13.64
CA LEU A 134 3.79 3.39 12.43
C LEU A 134 3.82 2.14 11.58
N ASP A 135 3.41 2.27 10.33
CA ASP A 135 3.65 1.31 9.26
C ASP A 135 5.05 1.55 8.70
N VAL A 136 5.92 0.55 8.83
CA VAL A 136 7.31 0.62 8.41
C VAL A 136 7.58 -0.49 7.40
N SER A 137 7.67 -0.12 6.13
CA SER A 137 7.90 -1.07 5.03
C SER A 137 9.31 -0.87 4.46
N ILE A 138 10.04 -1.96 4.23
CA ILE A 138 11.41 -1.92 3.69
C ILE A 138 11.40 -2.51 2.28
N TYR A 139 11.85 -1.73 1.30
CA TYR A 139 11.90 -2.12 -0.10
C TYR A 139 13.35 -2.28 -0.57
N ASP A 140 13.58 -3.09 -1.60
CA ASP A 140 14.78 -3.00 -2.42
C ASP A 140 14.91 -1.58 -2.96
N TYR A 141 16.12 -1.03 -2.93
CA TYR A 141 16.41 0.26 -3.54
C TYR A 141 16.37 0.17 -5.07
N VAL A 142 15.72 1.14 -5.71
CA VAL A 142 15.73 1.33 -7.17
C VAL A 142 16.57 2.55 -7.52
N ASP A 143 17.49 2.40 -8.46
CA ASP A 143 18.44 3.46 -8.82
C ASP A 143 17.74 4.78 -9.21
N GLY A 144 18.01 5.85 -8.45
CA GLY A 144 17.47 7.18 -8.66
C GLY A 144 16.05 7.40 -8.12
N GLU A 145 15.49 6.47 -7.35
CA GLU A 145 14.13 6.63 -6.79
C GLU A 145 14.02 7.84 -5.85
N GLU A 146 15.11 8.23 -5.18
CA GLU A 146 15.18 9.37 -4.27
C GLU A 146 14.91 10.72 -4.95
N HIS A 147 14.88 10.74 -6.29
CA HIS A 147 14.70 11.94 -7.09
C HIS A 147 13.27 12.16 -7.58
N ASP A 148 12.35 11.21 -7.38
CA ASP A 148 10.97 11.32 -7.88
C ASP A 148 9.98 10.53 -7.00
N ALA A 149 8.95 11.21 -6.49
CA ALA A 149 7.89 10.59 -5.71
C ALA A 149 7.18 9.43 -6.43
N LYS A 150 7.19 9.40 -7.77
CA LYS A 150 6.61 8.31 -8.56
C LYS A 150 7.47 7.05 -8.60
N LEU A 151 8.75 7.17 -8.28
CA LEU A 151 9.70 6.05 -8.30
C LEU A 151 9.93 5.47 -6.90
N LEU A 152 9.76 6.28 -5.86
CA LEU A 152 9.88 5.83 -4.47
C LEU A 152 9.02 4.60 -4.20
N PHE A 153 9.63 3.62 -3.54
CA PHE A 153 9.00 2.36 -3.13
C PHE A 153 8.55 1.48 -4.30
N SER A 154 9.16 1.65 -5.49
CA SER A 154 8.89 0.80 -6.66
C SER A 154 9.67 -0.52 -6.68
N GLY A 155 10.62 -0.69 -5.75
CA GLY A 155 11.35 -1.94 -5.56
C GLY A 155 10.50 -3.04 -4.93
N THR A 156 11.10 -4.24 -4.78
CA THR A 156 10.44 -5.36 -4.10
C THR A 156 10.26 -5.04 -2.62
N LEU A 157 9.06 -5.27 -2.09
CA LEU A 157 8.86 -5.24 -0.64
C LEU A 157 9.60 -6.43 0.00
N LEU A 158 10.49 -6.12 0.93
CA LEU A 158 11.32 -7.10 1.62
C LEU A 158 10.71 -7.49 2.97
N LYS A 159 10.26 -6.49 3.73
CA LYS A 159 9.71 -6.66 5.07
C LYS A 159 8.73 -5.56 5.43
N GLU A 160 7.82 -5.85 6.36
CA GLU A 160 6.91 -4.86 6.92
C GLU A 160 6.81 -5.00 8.44
N TYR A 161 6.77 -3.86 9.14
CA TYR A 161 6.68 -3.81 10.58
C TYR A 161 5.57 -2.86 11.02
N SER A 162 4.88 -3.22 12.09
CA SER A 162 4.01 -2.34 12.86
C SER A 162 4.72 -1.90 14.13
N VAL A 163 4.82 -0.59 14.36
CA VAL A 163 5.44 -0.03 15.57
C VAL A 163 4.41 0.72 16.39
N ASN A 164 4.14 0.25 17.61
CA ASN A 164 3.20 0.92 18.51
C ASN A 164 3.76 2.28 18.98
N MET A 165 2.96 3.34 18.85
CA MET A 165 3.42 4.70 19.15
C MET A 165 3.49 5.01 20.66
N ASP A 166 2.76 4.28 21.50
CA ASP A 166 2.72 4.51 22.95
C ASP A 166 3.94 3.91 23.65
N ASN A 167 4.32 2.69 23.28
CA ASN A 167 5.35 1.91 23.98
C ASN A 167 6.56 1.55 23.11
N GLY A 168 6.49 1.77 21.78
CA GLY A 168 7.58 1.44 20.85
C GLY A 168 7.76 -0.04 20.58
N SER A 169 6.77 -0.90 20.89
CA SER A 169 6.78 -2.32 20.54
C SER A 169 6.80 -2.50 19.02
N ILE A 170 7.73 -3.31 18.53
CA ILE A 170 7.87 -3.62 17.11
C ILE A 170 7.36 -5.04 16.83
N GLU A 171 6.49 -5.17 15.83
CA GLU A 171 5.96 -6.45 15.34
C GLU A 171 6.28 -6.58 13.85
N GLU A 172 6.93 -7.67 13.43
CA GLU A 172 7.12 -8.01 12.00
C GLU A 172 5.81 -8.61 11.46
N ILE A 173 5.32 -8.07 10.35
CA ILE A 173 4.04 -8.45 9.74
C ILE A 173 4.26 -9.40 8.54
N GLN A 174 5.34 -9.20 7.79
CA GLN A 174 5.80 -10.06 6.69
C GLN A 174 7.28 -9.89 6.41
#